data_AF-A0A952XUG1-F1
#
_entry.id   AF-A0A952XUG1-F1
#
_cell.length_a   1.000
_cell.length_b   1.000
_cell.length_c   1.000
_cell.angle_alpha   90.00
_cell.angle_beta   90.00
_cell.angle_gamma   90.00
#
_symmetry.space_group_name_H-M   'P 1'
#
loop_
_entity.id
_entity.type
_entity.pdbx_description
1 polymer ?
#
loop_
_entity_poly.entity_id
_entity_poly.type
_entity_poly.pdbx_seq_one_letter_code
_entity_poly.pdbx_strand_id
1 'polypeptide(L)'
;MEDRRKEMRTRVLKLRGYIGPFQEAMIELDPDWVERYLAFVCAPNDSGRISMRLTQLIYVAIDAAPSHLYPKGIGTHAELAMKLGATPEQVIETLEIAASLTELTPATALPILAEELAARGQPLKGSASDALAAKFAPVSSEPPAWLMAAADLVPRCAEALVDMIAHPWRGGTLPPKERALIALACHASPAVLNADGIRRHVREALTLGADGEEIAETIYLASGIGIHSLAVGAPILTEVLSRRTADAG
;
A
#
# COMPACT_ATOMS: atom_id res chain seq x y z
N MET A 1 2.79 36.18 11.00
CA MET A 1 3.37 34.82 10.86
C MET A 1 3.06 33.96 12.08
N GLU A 2 3.31 34.43 13.29
CA GLU A 2 3.02 33.67 14.52
C GLU A 2 1.53 33.30 14.69
N ASP A 3 0.62 34.27 14.48
CA ASP A 3 -0.82 34.01 14.55
C ASP A 3 -1.27 32.93 13.54
N ARG A 4 -0.74 32.97 12.31
CA ARG A 4 -1.01 31.96 11.27
C ARG A 4 -0.57 30.56 11.70
N ARG A 5 0.59 30.44 12.36
CA ARG A 5 1.10 29.15 12.85
C ARG A 5 0.24 28.61 13.98
N LYS A 6 -0.21 29.48 14.89
CA LYS A 6 -1.14 29.12 15.97
C LYS A 6 -2.47 28.61 15.43
N GLU A 7 -3.05 29.32 14.45
CA GLU A 7 -4.26 28.88 13.75
C GLU A 7 -4.07 27.53 13.06
N MET A 8 -2.93 27.33 12.40
CA MET A 8 -2.62 26.06 11.73
C MET A 8 -2.49 24.90 12.74
N ARG A 9 -1.85 25.11 13.90
CA ARG A 9 -1.82 24.10 14.98
C ARG A 9 -3.22 23.71 15.43
N THR A 10 -4.08 24.69 15.70
CA THR A 10 -5.48 24.43 16.07
C THR A 10 -6.20 23.62 14.99
N ARG A 11 -5.99 23.95 13.71
CA ARG A 11 -6.60 23.24 12.58
C ARG A 11 -6.10 21.80 12.46
N VAL A 12 -4.79 21.56 12.54
CA VAL A 12 -4.20 20.20 12.49
C VAL A 12 -4.74 19.36 13.65
N LEU A 13 -4.76 19.89 14.87
CA LEU A 13 -5.27 19.18 16.03
C LEU A 13 -6.74 18.81 15.85
N LYS A 14 -7.57 19.72 15.34
CA LYS A 14 -9.00 19.47 15.09
C LYS A 14 -9.22 18.36 14.06
N LEU A 15 -8.46 18.36 12.96
CA LEU A 15 -8.67 17.42 11.84
C LEU A 15 -8.01 16.05 12.07
N ARG A 16 -6.86 16.00 12.74
CA ARG A 16 -6.08 14.77 12.92
C ARG A 16 -6.19 14.18 14.33
N GLY A 17 -6.63 14.95 15.32
CA GLY A 17 -6.65 14.57 16.73
C GLY A 17 -5.29 14.61 17.42
N TYR A 18 -4.20 14.87 16.69
CA TYR A 18 -2.84 15.00 17.23
C TYR A 18 -1.98 15.91 16.36
N ILE A 19 -0.90 16.44 16.93
CA ILE A 19 0.18 17.13 16.23
C ILE A 19 1.46 16.35 16.51
N GLY A 20 2.10 15.81 15.46
CA GLY A 20 3.37 15.10 15.56
C GLY A 20 4.57 15.97 15.16
N PRO A 21 5.80 15.45 15.29
CA PRO A 21 7.02 16.19 14.98
C PRO A 21 7.08 16.74 13.55
N PHE A 22 6.56 15.98 12.60
CA PHE A 22 6.45 16.39 11.19
C PHE A 22 5.52 17.59 11.02
N GLN A 23 4.31 17.53 11.59
CA GLN A 23 3.33 18.60 11.47
C GLN A 23 3.85 19.86 12.15
N GLU A 24 4.47 19.71 13.34
CA GLU A 24 5.06 20.83 14.06
C GLU A 24 6.18 21.49 13.24
N ALA A 25 7.11 20.70 12.69
CA ALA A 25 8.17 21.21 11.83
C ALA A 25 7.61 21.92 10.59
N MET A 26 6.62 21.34 9.91
CA MET A 26 6.05 21.94 8.70
C MET A 26 5.21 23.18 8.98
N ILE A 27 4.55 23.29 10.14
CA ILE A 27 3.87 24.53 10.54
C ILE A 27 4.87 25.68 10.67
N GLU A 28 6.06 25.39 11.20
CA GLU A 28 7.14 26.38 11.32
C GLU A 28 7.78 26.71 9.98
N LEU A 29 8.05 25.71 9.16
CA LEU A 29 8.80 25.84 7.91
C LEU A 29 7.94 26.35 6.73
N ASP A 30 6.74 25.79 6.54
CA ASP A 30 5.84 26.09 5.42
C ASP A 30 4.37 25.78 5.75
N PRO A 31 3.67 26.69 6.47
CA PRO A 31 2.26 26.49 6.83
C PRO A 31 1.32 26.45 5.62
N ASP A 32 1.72 27.05 4.49
CA ASP A 32 0.93 27.04 3.24
C ASP A 32 0.92 25.65 2.63
N TRP A 33 2.03 24.92 2.71
CA TRP A 33 2.08 23.52 2.33
C TRP A 33 1.22 22.65 3.25
N VAL A 34 1.24 22.89 4.58
CA VAL A 34 0.39 22.16 5.55
C VAL A 34 -1.09 22.28 5.20
N GLU A 35 -1.55 23.45 4.76
CA GLU A 35 -2.94 23.65 4.33
C GLU A 35 -3.33 22.75 3.15
N ARG A 36 -2.47 22.66 2.13
CA ARG A 36 -2.67 21.82 0.94
C ARG A 36 -2.60 20.34 1.28
N TYR A 37 -1.66 19.98 2.16
CA TYR A 37 -1.53 18.65 2.71
C TYR A 37 -2.81 18.19 3.42
N LEU A 38 -3.37 19.04 4.29
CA LEU A 38 -4.62 18.74 5.00
C LEU A 38 -5.78 18.56 4.01
N ALA A 39 -5.88 19.43 2.99
CA ALA A 39 -6.91 19.28 1.96
C ALA A 39 -6.81 17.92 1.23
N PHE A 40 -5.59 17.50 0.89
CA PHE A 40 -5.36 16.22 0.22
C PHE A 40 -5.73 15.02 1.10
N VAL A 41 -5.27 14.97 2.36
CA VAL A 41 -5.52 13.79 3.22
C VAL A 41 -6.92 13.74 3.83
N CYS A 42 -7.62 14.88 3.91
CA CYS A 42 -9.00 14.92 4.38
C CYS A 42 -10.01 14.60 3.27
N ALA A 43 -9.67 14.83 1.99
CA ALA A 43 -10.62 14.64 0.89
C ALA A 43 -11.29 13.25 0.84
N PRO A 44 -10.56 12.11 0.99
CA PRO A 44 -11.20 10.79 1.04
C PRO A 44 -12.07 10.57 2.30
N ASN A 45 -11.74 11.25 3.41
CA ASN A 45 -12.53 11.15 4.63
C ASN A 45 -13.84 11.94 4.51
N ASP A 46 -13.77 13.11 3.87
CA ASP A 46 -14.90 14.02 3.69
C ASP A 46 -15.94 13.45 2.69
N SER A 47 -15.51 12.61 1.74
CA SER A 47 -16.42 11.94 0.80
C SER A 47 -17.27 10.85 1.47
N GLY A 48 -16.71 10.18 2.49
CA GLY A 48 -17.35 9.10 3.23
C GLY A 48 -17.58 7.81 2.44
N ARG A 49 -17.03 7.66 1.22
CA ARG A 49 -17.23 6.45 0.41
C ARG A 49 -16.46 5.26 0.95
N ILE A 50 -15.20 5.49 1.30
CA ILE A 50 -14.38 4.50 2.01
C ILE A 50 -14.56 4.74 3.50
N SER A 51 -15.02 3.72 4.23
CA SER A 51 -15.16 3.83 5.69
C SER A 51 -13.82 4.17 6.33
N MET A 52 -13.82 4.99 7.39
CA MET A 52 -12.57 5.35 8.07
C MET A 52 -11.79 4.13 8.55
N ARG A 53 -12.48 3.06 8.97
CA ARG A 53 -11.84 1.78 9.35
C ARG A 53 -11.03 1.21 8.17
N LEU A 54 -11.64 1.14 6.98
CA LEU A 54 -10.97 0.64 5.77
C LEU A 54 -9.85 1.58 5.32
N THR A 55 -10.05 2.89 5.41
CA THR A 55 -9.00 3.89 5.13
C THR A 55 -7.75 3.63 5.98
N GLN A 56 -7.91 3.35 7.27
CA GLN A 56 -6.76 3.03 8.13
C GLN A 56 -6.10 1.70 7.75
N LEU A 57 -6.87 0.66 7.38
CA LEU A 57 -6.30 -0.60 6.90
C LEU A 57 -5.54 -0.44 5.59
N ILE A 58 -6.04 0.38 4.66
CA ILE A 58 -5.33 0.74 3.43
C ILE A 58 -3.99 1.40 3.77
N TYR A 59 -3.96 2.34 4.72
CA TYR A 59 -2.71 2.96 5.16
C TYR A 59 -1.75 1.96 5.81
N VAL A 60 -2.23 1.02 6.63
CA VAL A 60 -1.39 -0.07 7.17
C VAL A 60 -0.73 -0.86 6.04
N ALA A 61 -1.51 -1.25 5.02
CA ALA A 61 -1.02 -2.05 3.91
C ALA A 61 0.05 -1.35 3.07
N ILE A 62 -0.19 -0.10 2.65
CA ILE A 62 0.79 0.64 1.83
C ILE A 62 2.05 1.01 2.62
N ASP A 63 1.93 1.25 3.93
CA ASP A 63 3.09 1.49 4.81
C ASP A 63 3.89 0.21 5.08
N ALA A 64 3.23 -0.95 5.04
CA ALA A 64 3.85 -2.26 5.18
C ALA A 64 4.38 -2.85 3.86
N ALA A 65 4.15 -2.18 2.72
CA ALA A 65 4.64 -2.64 1.43
C ALA A 65 6.17 -2.85 1.47
N PRO A 66 6.72 -3.98 1.00
CA PRO A 66 8.15 -4.30 1.11
C PRO A 66 9.10 -3.26 0.48
N SER A 67 8.65 -2.55 -0.55
CA SER A 67 9.41 -1.48 -1.21
C SER A 67 9.32 -0.12 -0.51
N HIS A 68 8.49 -0.01 0.54
CA HIS A 68 8.30 1.23 1.30
C HIS A 68 8.73 1.08 2.77
N LEU A 69 8.12 0.15 3.50
CA LEU A 69 8.34 -0.16 4.92
C LEU A 69 8.49 1.08 5.81
N TYR A 70 7.37 1.63 6.28
CA TYR A 70 7.33 2.79 7.17
C TYR A 70 6.72 2.45 8.55
N PRO A 71 7.53 1.96 9.51
CA PRO A 71 7.04 1.35 10.77
C PRO A 71 6.16 2.27 11.62
N LYS A 72 6.48 3.56 11.64
CA LYS A 72 5.70 4.56 12.40
C LYS A 72 4.27 4.65 11.87
N GLY A 73 4.11 4.65 10.55
CA GLY A 73 2.81 4.70 9.89
C GLY A 73 2.02 3.41 10.13
N ILE A 74 2.65 2.24 9.94
CA ILE A 74 2.06 0.92 10.26
C ILE A 74 1.45 0.92 11.66
N GLY A 75 2.23 1.31 12.67
CA GLY A 75 1.76 1.31 14.06
C GLY A 75 0.62 2.30 14.31
N THR A 76 0.74 3.53 13.78
CA THR A 76 -0.27 4.58 13.94
C THR A 76 -1.60 4.16 13.32
N HIS A 77 -1.56 3.65 12.09
CA HIS A 77 -2.76 3.28 11.34
C HIS A 77 -3.39 1.99 11.86
N ALA A 78 -2.61 1.02 12.35
CA ALA A 78 -3.13 -0.17 13.02
C ALA A 78 -3.89 0.20 14.31
N GLU A 79 -3.33 1.09 15.14
CA GLU A 79 -4.00 1.57 16.36
C GLU A 79 -5.32 2.28 16.03
N LEU A 80 -5.32 3.16 15.03
CA LEU A 80 -6.52 3.85 14.58
C LEU A 80 -7.57 2.90 13.99
N ALA A 81 -7.17 1.91 13.19
CA ALA A 81 -8.06 0.90 12.64
C ALA A 81 -8.75 0.11 13.76
N MET A 82 -8.00 -0.31 14.78
CA MET A 82 -8.54 -1.05 15.93
C MET A 82 -9.50 -0.20 16.78
N LYS A 83 -9.18 1.09 16.98
CA LYS A 83 -10.13 2.04 17.62
C LYS A 83 -11.44 2.18 16.84
N LEU A 84 -11.41 1.98 15.53
CA LEU A 84 -12.56 2.01 14.63
C LEU A 84 -13.22 0.63 14.44
N GLY A 85 -12.83 -0.37 15.23
CA GLY A 85 -13.45 -1.69 15.26
C GLY A 85 -12.81 -2.73 14.35
N ALA A 86 -11.65 -2.47 13.75
CA ALA A 86 -10.89 -3.53 13.09
C ALA A 86 -10.35 -4.53 14.14
N THR A 87 -10.38 -5.82 13.82
CA THR A 87 -9.81 -6.84 14.71
C THR A 87 -8.30 -7.01 14.46
N PRO A 88 -7.54 -7.56 15.43
CA PRO A 88 -6.14 -7.92 15.19
C PRO A 88 -5.95 -8.84 13.98
N GLU A 89 -6.89 -9.76 13.74
CA GLU A 89 -6.87 -10.68 12.60
C GLU A 89 -7.00 -9.94 11.27
N GLN A 90 -7.86 -8.91 11.20
CA GLN A 90 -7.99 -8.05 10.01
C GLN A 90 -6.71 -7.25 9.75
N VAL A 91 -6.01 -6.82 10.81
CA VAL A 91 -4.71 -6.14 10.68
C VAL A 91 -3.64 -7.13 10.18
N ILE A 92 -3.59 -8.35 10.71
CA ILE A 92 -2.66 -9.39 10.23
C ILE A 92 -2.94 -9.72 8.77
N GLU A 93 -4.19 -9.94 8.38
CA GLU A 93 -4.56 -10.20 6.99
C GLU A 93 -4.16 -9.04 6.06
N THR A 94 -4.29 -7.79 6.53
CA THR A 94 -3.82 -6.60 5.80
C THR A 94 -2.30 -6.62 5.57
N LEU A 95 -1.53 -7.05 6.58
CA LEU A 95 -0.07 -7.22 6.46
C LEU A 95 0.30 -8.38 5.53
N GLU A 96 -0.47 -9.47 5.54
CA GLU A 96 -0.30 -10.59 4.60
C GLU A 96 -0.56 -10.16 3.15
N ILE A 97 -1.58 -9.32 2.91
CA ILE A 97 -1.84 -8.73 1.59
C ILE A 97 -0.65 -7.85 1.15
N ALA A 98 -0.08 -7.04 2.04
CA ALA A 98 1.11 -6.26 1.73
C ALA A 98 2.33 -7.15 1.41
N ALA A 99 2.52 -8.24 2.16
CA ALA A 99 3.57 -9.22 1.91
C ALA A 99 3.41 -9.96 0.58
N SER A 100 2.17 -10.08 0.08
CA SER A 100 1.88 -10.75 -1.20
C SER A 100 2.53 -10.08 -2.42
N LEU A 101 2.93 -8.80 -2.30
CA LEU A 101 3.76 -8.07 -3.27
C LEU A 101 5.11 -8.77 -3.58
N THR A 102 5.53 -9.75 -2.78
CA THR A 102 6.67 -10.62 -3.12
C THR A 102 6.50 -11.36 -4.45
N GLU A 103 5.25 -11.53 -4.93
CA GLU A 103 4.95 -12.08 -6.27
C GLU A 103 5.59 -11.28 -7.41
N LEU A 104 5.87 -9.98 -7.19
CA LEU A 104 6.41 -9.10 -8.23
C LEU A 104 7.81 -9.51 -8.68
N THR A 105 8.56 -10.19 -7.81
CA THR A 105 9.91 -10.68 -8.12
C THR A 105 9.86 -11.75 -9.22
N PRO A 106 9.17 -12.89 -9.04
CA PRO A 106 9.02 -13.86 -10.13
C PRO A 106 8.19 -13.30 -11.29
N ALA A 107 7.22 -12.40 -11.04
CA ALA A 107 6.45 -11.74 -12.10
C ALA A 107 7.34 -11.02 -13.12
N THR A 108 8.41 -10.39 -12.64
CA THR A 108 9.36 -9.67 -13.49
C THR A 108 10.45 -10.59 -14.02
N ALA A 109 11.05 -11.42 -13.16
CA ALA A 109 12.28 -12.14 -13.48
C ALA A 109 12.06 -13.41 -14.31
N LEU A 110 10.97 -14.16 -14.09
CA LEU A 110 10.78 -15.45 -14.76
C LEU A 110 10.44 -15.33 -16.24
N PRO A 111 9.62 -14.34 -16.70
CA PRO A 111 9.44 -14.11 -18.12
C PRO A 111 10.76 -13.79 -18.84
N ILE A 112 11.62 -12.96 -18.25
CA ILE A 112 12.93 -12.64 -18.80
C ILE A 112 13.80 -13.91 -18.94
N LEU A 113 13.84 -14.74 -17.90
CA LEU A 113 14.56 -16.02 -17.97
C LEU A 113 13.99 -16.94 -19.05
N ALA A 114 12.67 -16.99 -19.22
CA ALA A 114 12.02 -17.77 -20.26
C ALA A 114 12.43 -17.32 -21.68
N GLU A 115 12.50 -16.01 -21.91
CA GLU A 115 12.95 -15.42 -23.17
C GLU A 115 14.42 -15.78 -23.48
N GLU A 116 15.31 -15.66 -22.49
CA GLU A 116 16.73 -16.00 -22.63
C GLU A 116 16.97 -17.51 -22.88
N LEU A 117 16.19 -18.38 -22.24
CA LEU A 117 16.22 -19.82 -22.50
C LEU A 117 15.71 -20.14 -23.91
N ALA A 118 14.62 -19.51 -24.34
CA ALA A 118 14.10 -19.67 -25.70
C ALA A 118 15.12 -19.23 -26.76
N ALA A 119 15.81 -18.11 -26.56
CA ALA A 119 16.87 -17.62 -27.45
C ALA A 119 18.06 -18.59 -27.60
N ARG A 120 18.26 -19.46 -26.60
CA ARG A 120 19.28 -20.54 -26.60
C ARG A 120 18.76 -21.88 -27.12
N GLY A 121 17.56 -21.92 -27.68
CA GLY A 121 16.92 -23.15 -28.17
C GLY A 121 16.44 -24.07 -27.05
N GLN A 122 16.21 -23.53 -25.84
CA GLN A 122 15.67 -24.25 -24.68
C GLN A 122 14.32 -23.64 -24.25
N PRO A 123 13.31 -23.57 -25.12
CA PRO A 123 12.04 -22.95 -24.76
C PRO A 123 11.38 -23.72 -23.60
N LEU A 124 10.64 -22.98 -22.77
CA LEU A 124 9.78 -23.58 -21.77
C LEU A 124 8.73 -24.49 -22.44
N LYS A 125 8.32 -25.54 -21.72
CA LYS A 125 7.36 -26.53 -22.23
C LYS A 125 5.93 -25.99 -22.24
N GLY A 126 5.67 -24.95 -21.46
CA GLY A 126 4.35 -24.33 -21.35
C GLY A 126 3.36 -25.21 -20.60
N SER A 127 3.82 -26.05 -19.67
CA SER A 127 2.90 -26.84 -18.85
C SER A 127 2.33 -25.95 -17.75
N ALA A 128 1.16 -25.38 -17.99
CA ALA A 128 0.34 -24.87 -16.90
C ALA A 128 0.05 -26.08 -15.99
N SER A 129 0.56 -26.06 -14.77
CA SER A 129 0.02 -26.98 -13.78
C SER A 129 -1.37 -26.46 -13.45
N ASP A 130 -2.41 -27.10 -13.96
CA ASP A 130 -3.81 -26.82 -13.59
C ASP A 130 -3.96 -26.72 -12.06
N ALA A 131 -3.13 -27.45 -11.32
CA ALA A 131 -3.05 -27.37 -9.86
C ALA A 131 -2.53 -26.01 -9.34
N LEU A 132 -1.48 -25.41 -9.94
CA LEU A 132 -0.98 -24.09 -9.54
C LEU A 132 -2.00 -22.99 -9.91
N ALA A 133 -2.60 -23.07 -11.10
CA ALA A 133 -3.65 -22.15 -11.50
C ALA A 133 -4.86 -22.23 -10.55
N ALA A 134 -5.31 -23.45 -10.20
CA ALA A 134 -6.39 -23.66 -9.23
C ALA A 134 -6.04 -23.10 -7.83
N LYS A 135 -4.77 -23.20 -7.42
CA LYS A 135 -4.29 -22.62 -6.16
C LYS A 135 -4.30 -21.09 -6.17
N PHE A 136 -4.04 -20.44 -7.31
CA PHE A 136 -4.04 -18.98 -7.46
C PHE A 136 -5.43 -18.40 -7.75
N ALA A 137 -6.37 -19.22 -8.23
CA ALA A 137 -7.74 -18.81 -8.58
C ALA A 137 -8.47 -17.96 -7.53
N PRO A 138 -8.28 -18.17 -6.20
CA PRO A 138 -8.88 -17.28 -5.19
C PRO A 138 -8.40 -15.83 -5.26
N VAL A 139 -7.18 -15.58 -5.71
CA VAL A 139 -6.56 -14.24 -5.83
C VAL A 139 -6.93 -13.59 -7.15
N SER A 140 -7.00 -14.37 -8.23
CA SER A 140 -7.41 -13.89 -9.54
C SER A 140 -7.96 -15.00 -10.41
N SER A 141 -9.01 -14.69 -11.17
CA SER A 141 -9.49 -15.53 -12.26
C SER A 141 -8.51 -15.63 -13.44
N GLU A 142 -7.58 -14.69 -13.58
CA GLU A 142 -6.57 -14.68 -14.64
C GLU A 142 -5.19 -15.01 -14.04
N PRO A 143 -4.64 -16.22 -14.25
CA PRO A 143 -3.34 -16.58 -13.73
C PRO A 143 -2.25 -15.73 -14.39
N PRO A 144 -1.35 -15.09 -13.62
CA PRO A 144 -0.27 -14.30 -14.20
C PRO A 144 0.73 -15.16 -14.99
N ALA A 145 1.33 -14.58 -16.03
CA ALA A 145 2.23 -15.28 -16.95
C ALA A 145 3.42 -15.95 -16.24
N TRP A 146 3.91 -15.37 -15.15
CA TRP A 146 5.02 -15.93 -14.38
C TRP A 146 4.71 -17.29 -13.78
N LEU A 147 3.44 -17.62 -13.48
CA LEU A 147 3.08 -18.92 -12.96
C LEU A 147 3.41 -20.04 -13.95
N MET A 148 3.23 -19.80 -15.25
CA MET A 148 3.59 -20.77 -16.29
C MET A 148 5.09 -21.02 -16.31
N ALA A 149 5.88 -19.94 -16.25
CA ALA A 149 7.34 -20.06 -16.20
C ALA A 149 7.82 -20.75 -14.91
N ALA A 150 7.20 -20.41 -13.78
CA ALA A 150 7.54 -20.99 -12.49
C ALA A 150 7.17 -22.48 -12.40
N ALA A 151 6.05 -22.89 -13.00
CA ALA A 151 5.62 -24.28 -13.05
C ALA A 151 6.65 -25.19 -13.76
N ASP A 152 7.21 -24.71 -14.87
CA ASP A 152 8.20 -25.46 -15.65
C ASP A 152 9.58 -25.49 -14.98
N LEU A 153 10.01 -24.37 -14.38
CA LEU A 153 11.37 -24.19 -13.88
C LEU A 153 11.55 -24.60 -12.42
N VAL A 154 10.62 -24.20 -11.55
CA VAL A 154 10.74 -24.28 -10.09
C VAL A 154 9.39 -24.56 -9.41
N PRO A 155 8.68 -25.66 -9.77
CA PRO A 155 7.29 -25.89 -9.34
C PRO A 155 7.09 -25.91 -7.83
N ARG A 156 8.05 -26.46 -7.07
CA ARG A 156 7.98 -26.48 -5.59
C ARG A 156 8.04 -25.08 -4.97
N CYS A 157 8.86 -24.19 -5.55
CA CYS A 157 8.95 -22.80 -5.10
C CYS A 157 7.68 -22.02 -5.49
N ALA A 158 7.19 -22.25 -6.72
CA ALA A 158 5.94 -21.66 -7.20
C ALA A 158 4.77 -22.02 -6.29
N GLU A 159 4.63 -23.30 -5.93
CA GLU A 159 3.56 -23.79 -5.07
C GLU A 159 3.60 -23.15 -3.68
N ALA A 160 4.77 -23.12 -3.04
CA ALA A 160 4.93 -22.52 -1.72
C ALA A 160 4.60 -21.01 -1.73
N LEU A 161 5.05 -20.30 -2.76
CA LEU A 161 4.78 -18.88 -2.92
C LEU A 161 3.28 -18.62 -3.16
N VAL A 162 2.64 -19.37 -4.06
CA VAL A 162 1.20 -19.24 -4.34
C VAL A 162 0.36 -19.56 -3.10
N ASP A 163 0.72 -20.59 -2.34
CA ASP A 163 -0.01 -20.92 -1.12
C ASP A 163 0.08 -19.81 -0.06
N MET A 164 1.23 -19.15 0.06
CA MET A 164 1.38 -17.97 0.92
C MET A 164 0.56 -16.78 0.42
N ILE A 165 0.67 -16.43 -0.87
CA ILE A 165 -0.07 -15.30 -1.48
C ILE A 165 -1.59 -15.51 -1.40
N ALA A 166 -2.06 -16.73 -1.63
CA ALA A 166 -3.49 -17.05 -1.64
C ALA A 166 -4.09 -17.21 -0.24
N HIS A 167 -3.28 -17.19 0.83
CA HIS A 167 -3.76 -17.40 2.19
C HIS A 167 -4.88 -16.42 2.60
N PRO A 168 -4.75 -15.09 2.40
CA PRO A 168 -5.81 -14.14 2.74
C PRO A 168 -7.13 -14.40 2.00
N TRP A 169 -7.09 -14.94 0.78
CA TRP A 169 -8.28 -15.21 -0.04
C TRP A 169 -8.96 -16.55 0.27
N ARG A 170 -8.30 -17.49 0.96
CA ARG A 170 -8.87 -18.81 1.30
C ARG A 170 -9.56 -18.86 2.65
N GLY A 171 -9.22 -17.96 3.57
CA GLY A 171 -9.74 -17.99 4.95
C GLY A 171 -9.67 -16.65 5.68
N GLY A 172 -9.50 -15.55 4.95
CA GLY A 172 -9.41 -14.22 5.52
C GLY A 172 -10.70 -13.75 6.23
N THR A 173 -10.51 -12.84 7.17
CA THR A 173 -11.52 -12.16 7.99
C THR A 173 -12.06 -10.87 7.37
N LEU A 174 -11.33 -10.26 6.44
CA LEU A 174 -11.76 -9.06 5.73
C LEU A 174 -12.94 -9.39 4.80
N PRO A 175 -13.93 -8.49 4.69
CA PRO A 175 -14.93 -8.59 3.63
C PRO A 175 -14.23 -8.62 2.26
N PRO A 176 -14.69 -9.45 1.29
CA PRO A 176 -14.01 -9.62 0.01
C PRO A 176 -13.71 -8.31 -0.73
N LYS A 177 -14.68 -7.37 -0.77
CA LYS A 177 -14.49 -6.07 -1.41
C LYS A 177 -13.35 -5.26 -0.78
N GLU A 178 -13.24 -5.30 0.56
CA GLU A 178 -12.18 -4.60 1.29
C GLU A 178 -10.81 -5.18 1.01
N ARG A 179 -10.70 -6.52 0.98
CA ARG A 179 -9.46 -7.21 0.59
C ARG A 179 -8.99 -6.79 -0.79
N ALA A 180 -9.90 -6.75 -1.77
CA ALA A 180 -9.58 -6.32 -3.13
C ALA A 180 -9.12 -4.85 -3.19
N LEU A 181 -9.74 -3.95 -2.43
CA LEU A 181 -9.33 -2.54 -2.36
C LEU A 181 -7.97 -2.36 -1.65
N ILE A 182 -7.70 -3.14 -0.60
CA ILE A 182 -6.39 -3.13 0.08
C ILE A 182 -5.29 -3.63 -0.87
N ALA A 183 -5.54 -4.75 -1.58
CA ALA A 183 -4.60 -5.26 -2.58
C ALA A 183 -4.39 -4.27 -3.73
N LEU A 184 -5.45 -3.63 -4.22
CA LEU A 184 -5.36 -2.54 -5.19
C LEU A 184 -4.44 -1.41 -4.69
N ALA A 185 -4.63 -0.95 -3.45
CA ALA A 185 -3.82 0.13 -2.89
C ALA A 185 -2.32 -0.25 -2.81
N CYS A 186 -2.00 -1.49 -2.41
CA CYS A 186 -0.63 -2.01 -2.43
C CYS A 186 0.01 -1.89 -3.82
N HIS A 187 -0.65 -2.40 -4.85
CA HIS A 187 -0.14 -2.39 -6.22
C HIS A 187 -0.14 -0.98 -6.86
N ALA A 188 -1.07 -0.11 -6.47
CA ALA A 188 -1.17 1.27 -6.94
C ALA A 188 -0.24 2.25 -6.19
N SER A 189 0.39 1.81 -5.10
CA SER A 189 1.27 2.68 -4.32
C SER A 189 2.46 3.18 -5.17
N PRO A 190 2.92 4.44 -4.99
CA PRO A 190 4.06 5.00 -5.70
C PRO A 190 5.36 4.17 -5.59
N ALA A 191 5.52 3.41 -4.51
CA ALA A 191 6.67 2.53 -4.29
C ALA A 191 6.59 1.20 -5.09
N VAL A 192 5.46 0.93 -5.75
CA VAL A 192 5.20 -0.32 -6.47
C VAL A 192 4.80 -0.07 -7.92
N LEU A 193 3.70 0.66 -8.15
CA LEU A 193 3.14 0.99 -9.47
C LEU A 193 3.08 -0.20 -10.46
N ASN A 194 2.45 -1.30 -10.04
CA ASN A 194 2.36 -2.52 -10.83
C ASN A 194 1.05 -2.58 -11.65
N ALA A 195 1.14 -2.30 -12.95
CA ALA A 195 -0.02 -2.20 -13.84
C ALA A 195 -0.89 -3.47 -13.92
N ASP A 196 -0.28 -4.65 -13.91
CA ASP A 196 -1.02 -5.92 -14.01
C ASP A 196 -1.83 -6.21 -12.75
N GLY A 197 -1.24 -6.02 -11.57
CA GLY A 197 -1.93 -6.14 -10.29
C GLY A 197 -2.99 -5.06 -10.07
N ILE A 198 -2.73 -3.82 -10.51
CA ILE A 198 -3.76 -2.76 -10.54
C ILE A 198 -4.95 -3.23 -11.38
N ARG A 199 -4.71 -3.70 -12.61
CA ARG A 199 -5.78 -4.18 -13.50
C ARG A 199 -6.55 -5.34 -12.88
N ARG A 200 -5.85 -6.30 -12.27
CA ARG A 200 -6.45 -7.45 -11.58
C ARG A 200 -7.39 -7.00 -10.47
N HIS A 201 -6.90 -6.20 -9.52
CA HIS A 201 -7.68 -5.84 -8.34
C HIS A 201 -8.76 -4.79 -8.63
N VAL A 202 -8.61 -3.97 -9.68
CA VAL A 202 -9.72 -3.16 -10.21
C VAL A 202 -10.87 -4.05 -10.68
N ARG A 203 -10.59 -5.09 -11.50
CA ARG A 203 -11.63 -6.02 -11.99
C ARG A 203 -12.29 -6.79 -10.85
N GLU A 204 -11.50 -7.25 -9.89
CA GLU A 204 -11.98 -7.95 -8.71
C GLU A 204 -12.90 -7.05 -7.87
N ALA A 205 -12.45 -5.82 -7.56
CA ALA A 205 -13.25 -4.85 -6.80
C ALA A 205 -14.58 -4.54 -7.50
N LEU A 206 -14.58 -4.32 -8.82
CA LEU A 206 -15.79 -4.12 -9.62
C LEU A 206 -16.74 -5.32 -9.54
N THR A 207 -16.20 -6.53 -9.64
CA THR A 207 -16.97 -7.78 -9.53
C THR A 207 -17.63 -7.92 -8.15
N LEU A 208 -16.95 -7.43 -7.11
CA LEU A 208 -17.42 -7.42 -5.72
C LEU A 208 -18.31 -6.21 -5.39
N GLY A 209 -18.68 -5.41 -6.39
CA GLY A 209 -19.62 -4.31 -6.25
C GLY A 209 -19.01 -2.99 -5.78
N ALA A 210 -17.68 -2.80 -5.92
CA ALA A 210 -17.08 -1.49 -5.77
C ALA A 210 -17.46 -0.60 -6.97
N ASP A 211 -17.78 0.67 -6.70
CA ASP A 211 -17.99 1.64 -7.77
C ASP A 211 -16.68 2.31 -8.22
N GLY A 212 -16.74 3.07 -9.32
CA GLY A 212 -15.57 3.75 -9.87
C GLY A 212 -14.99 4.84 -8.95
N GLU A 213 -15.81 5.41 -8.07
CA GLU A 213 -15.38 6.46 -7.12
C GLU A 213 -14.66 5.83 -5.92
N GLU A 214 -15.15 4.72 -5.36
CA GLU A 214 -14.46 3.93 -4.33
C GLU A 214 -13.07 3.47 -4.81
N ILE A 215 -12.99 3.00 -6.07
CA ILE A 215 -11.72 2.59 -6.68
C ILE A 215 -10.78 3.78 -6.87
N ALA A 216 -11.28 4.92 -7.37
CA ALA A 216 -10.47 6.12 -7.56
C ALA A 216 -9.94 6.65 -6.22
N GLU A 217 -10.78 6.71 -5.18
CA GLU A 217 -10.37 7.14 -3.85
C GLU A 217 -9.32 6.20 -3.25
N THR A 218 -9.44 4.88 -3.46
CA THR A 218 -8.43 3.90 -3.02
C THR A 218 -7.06 4.19 -3.64
N ILE A 219 -7.02 4.57 -4.93
CA ILE A 219 -5.78 4.96 -5.63
C ILE A 219 -5.21 6.27 -5.05
N TYR A 220 -6.07 7.24 -4.71
CA TYR A 220 -5.63 8.48 -4.06
C TYR A 220 -5.09 8.25 -2.65
N LEU A 221 -5.69 7.33 -1.87
CA LEU A 221 -5.17 6.90 -0.57
C LEU A 221 -3.76 6.30 -0.72
N ALA A 222 -3.55 5.45 -1.74
CA ALA A 222 -2.24 4.87 -2.02
C ALA A 222 -1.16 5.94 -2.35
N SER A 223 -1.55 7.07 -2.93
CA SER A 223 -0.67 8.21 -3.18
C SER A 223 -0.21 8.92 -1.90
N GLY A 224 -0.85 8.64 -0.76
CA GLY A 224 -0.58 9.23 0.55
C GLY A 224 0.86 9.06 1.05
N ILE A 225 1.54 7.98 0.68
CA ILE A 225 2.92 7.70 1.13
C ILE A 225 3.93 8.76 0.67
N GLY A 226 3.61 9.57 -0.35
CA GLY A 226 4.48 10.66 -0.80
C GLY A 226 4.78 11.68 0.31
N ILE A 227 3.88 11.83 1.28
CA ILE A 227 4.04 12.71 2.45
C ILE A 227 5.22 12.26 3.33
N HIS A 228 5.63 10.99 3.28
CA HIS A 228 6.71 10.47 4.13
C HIS A 228 8.08 11.09 3.85
N SER A 229 8.30 11.64 2.65
CA SER A 229 9.48 12.45 2.34
C SER A 229 9.62 13.63 3.31
N LEU A 230 8.51 14.31 3.62
CA LEU A 230 8.50 15.43 4.56
C LEU A 230 8.33 14.96 6.00
N ALA A 231 7.62 13.84 6.23
CA ALA A 231 7.48 13.29 7.57
C ALA A 231 8.83 12.92 8.21
N VAL A 232 9.78 12.48 7.38
CA VAL A 232 11.17 12.22 7.78
C VAL A 232 12.04 13.48 7.64
N GLY A 233 11.96 14.18 6.50
CA GLY A 233 12.88 15.26 6.17
C GLY A 233 12.70 16.55 6.97
N ALA A 234 11.45 16.95 7.27
CA ALA A 234 11.19 18.24 7.91
C ALA A 234 11.74 18.32 9.35
N PRO A 235 11.53 17.30 10.23
CA PRO A 235 12.16 17.31 11.56
C PRO A 235 13.69 17.37 11.49
N ILE A 236 14.31 16.63 10.57
CA ILE A 236 15.77 16.65 10.37
C ILE A 236 16.25 18.04 9.95
N LEU A 237 15.53 18.71 9.05
CA LEU A 237 15.86 20.08 8.64
C LEU A 237 15.80 21.04 9.83
N THR A 238 14.78 20.93 10.69
CA THR A 238 14.69 21.72 11.92
C THR A 238 15.92 21.54 12.81
N GLU A 239 16.37 20.30 13.03
CA GLU A 239 17.59 20.02 13.80
C GLU A 239 18.87 20.59 13.17
N VAL A 240 18.97 20.56 11.83
CA VAL A 240 20.10 21.15 11.10
C VAL A 240 20.13 22.67 11.26
N LEU A 241 18.97 23.33 11.16
CA LEU A 241 18.85 24.77 11.33
C LEU A 241 19.20 25.20 12.76
N SER A 242 18.71 24.47 13.79
CA SER A 242 19.03 24.76 15.19
C SER A 242 20.53 24.67 15.49
N ARG A 243 21.24 23.68 14.93
CA ARG A 243 22.70 23.57 15.08
C ARG A 243 23.43 24.74 14.43
N ARG A 244 23.04 25.12 13.22
CA ARG A 244 23.66 26.27 12.52
C ARG A 244 23.49 27.58 13.27
N THR A 245 22.34 27.80 13.91
CA THR A 245 22.12 28.99 14.73
C THR A 245 22.96 29.00 16.01
N ALA A 246 23.20 27.82 16.61
CA ALA A 246 24.04 27.70 17.80
C ALA A 246 25.53 27.90 17.48
N ASP A 247 26.01 27.43 16.33
CA ASP A 247 27.41 27.62 15.90
C ASP A 247 27.71 29.06 15.45
N ALA A 248 26.68 29.86 15.17
CA ALA A 248 26.79 31.24 14.70
C ALA A 248 26.69 32.30 15.82
N GLY A 249 26.38 31.90 17.05
CA GLY A 249 26.27 32.77 18.23
C GLY A 249 27.43 32.56 19.20
#